data_AF-A0AAN8EEQ6-F1
#
_entry.id   AF-A0AAN8EEQ6-F1
#
_cell.length_a   1.000
_cell.length_b   1.000
_cell.length_c   1.000
_cell.angle_alpha   90.00
_cell.angle_beta   90.00
_cell.angle_gamma   90.00
#
_symmetry.space_group_name_H-M   'P 1'
#
loop_
_entity.id
_entity.type
_entity.pdbx_description
1 polymer ?
#
loop_
_entity_poly.entity_id
_entity_poly.type
_entity_poly.pdbx_seq_one_letter_code
_entity_poly.pdbx_strand_id
1 'polypeptide(L)'
;MATSEDIYHPEWLELEKGLGSRPQLTANVDIDVPVFNGMAEQLAAQWPPLEVDLITVDETIQATDTTPAFPVRIYTPRNKGDNLPLVVFFHGGGYISGTNPP
;
A
#
# COMPACT_ATOMS: atom_id res chain seq x y z
N MET A 1 -27.20 18.39 10.38
CA MET A 1 -26.09 17.87 9.57
C MET A 1 -26.03 16.38 9.82
N ALA A 2 -25.92 15.55 8.78
CA ALA A 2 -25.68 14.12 8.94
C ALA A 2 -24.34 13.91 9.65
N THR A 3 -24.28 13.00 10.61
CA THR A 3 -23.04 12.62 11.29
C THR A 3 -22.23 11.71 10.38
N SER A 4 -20.96 11.44 10.71
CA SER A 4 -20.19 10.44 9.95
C SER A 4 -20.80 9.04 10.02
N GLU A 5 -21.58 8.75 11.06
CA GLU A 5 -22.29 7.48 11.25
C GLU A 5 -23.47 7.34 10.29
N ASP A 6 -24.04 8.47 9.84
CA ASP A 6 -25.15 8.50 8.88
C ASP A 6 -24.66 8.36 7.42
N ILE A 7 -23.36 8.50 7.16
CA ILE A 7 -22.79 8.62 5.80
C ILE A 7 -21.89 7.44 5.45
N TYR A 8 -21.10 6.93 6.40
CA TYR A 8 -20.17 5.84 6.12
C TYR A 8 -20.85 4.48 6.21
N HIS A 9 -20.42 3.57 5.34
CA HIS A 9 -20.83 2.17 5.42
C HIS A 9 -20.31 1.56 6.74
N PRO A 10 -21.08 0.68 7.42
CA PRO A 10 -20.73 0.19 8.76
C PRO A 10 -19.33 -0.42 8.88
N GLU A 11 -18.83 -1.08 7.83
CA GLU A 11 -17.49 -1.68 7.82
C GLU A 11 -16.36 -0.65 8.02
N TRP A 12 -16.54 0.59 7.52
CA TRP A 12 -15.58 1.67 7.72
C TRP A 12 -15.57 2.16 9.16
N LEU A 13 -16.75 2.20 9.80
CA LEU A 13 -16.87 2.59 11.20
C LEU A 13 -16.20 1.54 12.13
N GLU A 14 -16.26 0.26 11.76
CA GLU A 14 -15.55 -0.81 12.49
C GLU A 14 -14.04 -0.71 12.31
N LEU A 15 -13.56 -0.45 11.09
CA LEU A 15 -12.15 -0.22 10.81
C LEU A 15 -11.60 0.96 11.62
N GLU A 16 -12.31 2.09 11.64
CA GLU A 16 -11.91 3.28 12.41
C GLU A 16 -11.83 3.02 13.91
N LYS A 17 -12.76 2.22 14.47
CA LYS A 17 -12.67 1.76 15.86
C LYS A 17 -11.43 0.90 16.09
N GLY A 18 -11.09 0.02 15.14
CA GLY A 18 -9.88 -0.81 15.17
C GLY A 18 -8.57 -0.03 15.06
N LEU A 19 -8.59 1.11 14.34
CA LEU A 19 -7.45 2.03 14.25
C LEU A 19 -7.26 2.87 15.52
N GLY A 20 -8.26 2.91 16.42
CA GLY A 20 -8.21 3.66 17.68
C GLY A 20 -8.32 5.18 17.53
N SER A 21 -8.24 5.70 16.31
CA SER A 21 -8.49 7.10 15.98
C SER A 21 -8.79 7.23 14.48
N ARG A 22 -9.45 8.33 14.10
CA ARG A 22 -9.58 8.74 12.69
C ARG A 22 -8.39 9.65 12.35
N PRO A 23 -7.46 9.23 11.47
CA PRO A 23 -6.36 10.08 11.05
C PRO A 23 -6.88 11.37 10.40
N GLN A 24 -6.27 12.50 10.73
CA GLN A 24 -6.58 13.79 10.14
C GLN A 24 -5.33 14.32 9.45
N LEU A 25 -5.48 14.83 8.23
CA LEU A 25 -4.40 15.51 7.54
C LEU A 25 -4.19 16.89 8.16
N THR A 26 -2.94 17.19 8.49
CA THR A 26 -2.56 18.45 9.13
C THR A 26 -2.03 19.48 8.13
N ALA A 27 -1.92 19.10 6.85
CA ALA A 27 -1.24 19.87 5.81
C ALA A 27 0.25 20.12 6.12
N ASN A 28 0.84 19.25 6.94
CA ASN A 28 2.25 19.26 7.29
C ASN A 28 2.83 17.88 7.00
N VAL A 29 3.66 17.78 5.96
CA VAL A 29 4.23 16.50 5.50
C VAL A 29 5.11 15.82 6.55
N ASP A 30 5.76 16.60 7.42
CA ASP A 30 6.59 16.05 8.50
C ASP A 30 5.76 15.34 9.58
N ILE A 31 4.45 15.63 9.63
CA ILE A 31 3.48 14.97 10.52
C ILE A 31 2.70 13.91 9.74
N ASP A 32 2.21 14.25 8.55
CA ASP A 32 1.27 13.43 7.80
C ASP A 32 1.93 12.17 7.21
N VAL A 33 3.20 12.24 6.76
CA VAL A 33 3.90 11.09 6.17
C VAL A 33 4.19 10.00 7.22
N PRO A 34 4.75 10.30 8.41
CA PRO A 34 4.94 9.28 9.45
C PRO A 34 3.61 8.67 9.93
N VAL A 35 2.56 9.49 10.08
CA VAL A 35 1.23 9.00 10.46
C VAL A 35 0.67 8.03 9.42
N PHE A 36 0.77 8.37 8.13
CA PHE A 36 0.35 7.49 7.05
C PHE A 36 1.12 6.17 7.03
N ASN A 37 2.45 6.23 7.14
CA ASN A 37 3.29 5.03 7.13
C ASN A 37 2.98 4.11 8.32
N GLY A 38 2.85 4.66 9.53
CA GLY A 38 2.49 3.88 10.72
C GLY A 38 1.11 3.22 10.61
N MET A 39 0.13 3.93 10.05
CA MET A 39 -1.19 3.36 9.76
C MET A 39 -1.10 2.22 8.74
N ALA A 40 -0.34 2.40 7.66
CA ALA A 40 -0.16 1.38 6.64
C ALA A 40 0.51 0.12 7.20
N GLU A 41 1.52 0.26 8.06
CA GLU A 41 2.17 -0.86 8.75
C GLU A 41 1.20 -1.61 9.69
N GLN A 42 0.41 -0.87 10.47
CA GLN A 42 -0.60 -1.47 11.36
C GLN A 42 -1.65 -2.27 10.57
N LEU A 43 -2.09 -1.75 9.41
CA LEU A 43 -3.05 -2.44 8.55
C LEU A 43 -2.43 -3.64 7.84
N ALA A 44 -1.19 -3.52 7.35
CA ALA A 44 -0.48 -4.61 6.68
C ALA A 44 -0.26 -5.81 7.62
N ALA A 45 -0.02 -5.56 8.91
CA ALA A 45 0.10 -6.62 9.93
C ALA A 45 -1.19 -7.43 10.13
N GLN A 46 -2.33 -6.92 9.68
CA GLN A 46 -3.63 -7.60 9.77
C GLN A 46 -4.01 -8.31 8.47
N TRP A 47 -3.20 -8.22 7.41
CA TRP A 47 -3.54 -8.86 6.14
C TRP A 47 -3.54 -10.39 6.26
N PRO A 48 -4.57 -11.05 5.72
CA PRO A 48 -4.57 -12.50 5.66
C PRO A 48 -3.42 -12.97 4.76
N PRO A 49 -2.89 -14.19 4.99
CA PRO A 49 -1.97 -14.81 4.05
C PRO A 49 -2.60 -14.85 2.65
N LEU A 50 -1.80 -14.58 1.62
CA LEU A 50 -2.26 -14.67 0.25
C LEU A 50 -2.62 -16.13 -0.07
N GLU A 51 -3.81 -16.33 -0.64
CA GLU A 51 -4.29 -17.67 -1.05
C GLU A 51 -3.54 -18.21 -2.28
N VAL A 52 -2.80 -17.35 -2.97
CA VAL A 52 -2.04 -17.69 -4.18
C VAL A 52 -0.57 -17.91 -3.82
N ASP A 53 -0.02 -19.03 -4.25
CA ASP A 53 1.43 -19.28 -4.19
C ASP A 53 2.15 -18.38 -5.20
N LEU A 54 2.82 -17.38 -4.67
CA LEU A 54 3.61 -16.39 -5.40
C LEU A 54 5.10 -16.64 -5.21
N ILE A 55 5.84 -16.45 -6.29
CA ILE A 55 7.26 -16.18 -6.28
C ILE A 55 7.40 -14.65 -6.23
N THR A 56 7.99 -14.15 -5.15
CA THR A 56 8.30 -12.73 -5.00
C THR A 56 9.79 -12.53 -5.21
N VAL A 57 10.16 -11.61 -6.09
CA VAL A 57 11.55 -11.23 -6.35
C VAL A 57 11.69 -9.72 -6.21
N ASP A 58 12.66 -9.30 -5.41
CA ASP A 58 13.07 -7.90 -5.33
C ASP A 58 14.27 -7.68 -6.24
N GLU A 59 14.14 -6.73 -7.17
CA GLU A 59 15.20 -6.35 -8.11
C GLU A 59 15.45 -4.85 -8.06
N THR A 60 16.65 -4.45 -8.46
CA THR A 60 16.99 -3.03 -8.67
C THR A 60 17.20 -2.81 -10.17
N ILE A 61 16.37 -1.94 -10.77
CA ILE A 61 16.38 -1.67 -12.20
C ILE A 61 17.04 -0.33 -12.48
N GLN A 62 17.94 -0.33 -13.46
CA GLN A 62 18.47 0.87 -14.11
C GLN A 62 17.73 1.05 -15.45
N ALA A 63 16.80 2.00 -15.55
CA ALA A 63 16.00 2.18 -16.76
C ALA A 63 16.81 2.78 -17.93
N THR A 64 17.66 3.76 -17.64
CA THR A 64 18.59 4.37 -18.59
C THR A 64 19.91 4.68 -17.90
N ASP A 65 20.97 5.00 -18.66
CA ASP A 65 22.27 5.40 -18.09
C ASP A 65 22.21 6.70 -17.25
N THR A 66 21.12 7.46 -17.35
CA THR A 66 20.96 8.78 -16.70
C THR A 66 19.97 8.80 -15.55
N THR A 67 19.11 7.78 -15.42
CA THR A 67 18.18 7.67 -14.29
C THR A 67 18.84 7.00 -13.10
N PRO A 68 18.60 7.42 -11.85
CA PRO A 68 18.99 6.61 -10.70
C PRO A 68 18.34 5.21 -10.74
N ALA A 69 19.06 4.20 -10.27
CA ALA A 69 18.51 2.87 -10.12
C ALA A 69 17.38 2.88 -9.07
N PHE A 70 16.32 2.10 -9.30
CA PHE A 70 15.18 2.03 -8.38
C PHE A 70 14.76 0.59 -8.11
N PRO A 71 14.26 0.30 -6.90
CA PRO A 71 13.78 -1.02 -6.56
C PRO A 71 12.44 -1.31 -7.25
N VAL A 72 12.27 -2.55 -7.67
CA VAL A 72 10.99 -3.11 -8.08
C VAL A 72 10.76 -4.41 -7.34
N ARG A 73 9.49 -4.75 -7.18
CA ARG A 73 9.06 -6.03 -6.65
C ARG A 73 8.18 -6.74 -7.66
N ILE A 74 8.59 -7.94 -8.01
CA ILE A 74 7.95 -8.76 -9.05
C ILE A 74 7.23 -9.92 -8.37
N TYR A 75 5.95 -10.04 -8.64
CA TYR A 75 5.11 -11.14 -8.16
C TYR A 75 4.72 -12.04 -9.33
N THR A 76 5.11 -13.31 -9.26
CA THR A 76 4.82 -14.30 -10.30
C THR A 76 4.09 -15.50 -9.68
N PRO A 77 2.90 -15.89 -10.16
CA PRO A 77 2.21 -17.07 -9.65
C PRO A 77 2.92 -18.35 -10.06
N ARG A 78 3.22 -19.26 -9.11
CA ARG A 78 4.08 -20.44 -9.33
C ARG A 78 3.53 -21.46 -10.35
N ASN A 79 2.21 -21.64 -10.38
CA ASN A 79 1.54 -22.71 -11.13
C ASN A 79 0.83 -22.22 -12.40
N LYS A 80 1.39 -21.22 -13.08
CA LYS A 80 0.79 -20.67 -14.29
C LYS A 80 1.77 -20.78 -15.47
N GLY A 81 1.22 -20.88 -16.68
CA GLY A 81 2.01 -21.02 -17.92
C GLY A 81 2.86 -19.79 -18.22
N ASP A 82 3.75 -19.92 -19.20
CA ASP A 82 4.88 -19.01 -19.41
C ASP A 82 4.51 -17.59 -19.90
N ASN A 83 3.29 -17.39 -20.43
CA ASN A 83 2.83 -16.10 -20.95
C ASN A 83 1.63 -15.57 -20.14
N LEU A 84 1.92 -14.71 -19.17
CA LEU A 84 0.93 -14.02 -18.36
C LEU A 84 0.81 -12.55 -18.77
N PRO A 85 -0.39 -11.94 -18.60
CA PRO A 85 -0.51 -10.50 -18.70
C PRO A 85 0.34 -9.83 -17.62
N LEU A 86 1.11 -8.80 -18.01
CA LEU A 86 1.91 -8.00 -17.09
C LEU A 86 1.09 -6.82 -16.59
N VAL A 87 1.11 -6.60 -15.27
CA VAL A 87 0.59 -5.40 -14.63
C VAL A 87 1.76 -4.65 -14.02
N VAL A 88 1.92 -3.38 -14.38
CA VAL A 88 2.85 -2.46 -13.72
C VAL A 88 2.05 -1.63 -12.73
N PHE A 89 2.37 -1.75 -11.45
CA PHE A 89 1.67 -1.08 -10.37
C PHE A 89 2.55 0.00 -9.72
N PHE A 90 1.97 1.18 -9.50
CA PHE A 90 2.55 2.28 -8.75
C PHE A 90 1.66 2.57 -7.55
N HIS A 91 2.24 2.64 -6.35
CA HIS A 91 1.47 2.92 -5.15
C HIS A 91 0.94 4.36 -5.13
N GLY A 92 -0.14 4.57 -4.38
CA GLY A 92 -0.67 5.90 -4.08
C GLY A 92 0.15 6.63 -3.00
N GLY A 93 -0.40 7.70 -2.43
CA GLY A 93 0.28 8.50 -1.39
C GLY A 93 0.62 9.93 -1.80
N GLY A 94 -0.04 10.44 -2.84
CA GLY A 94 0.00 11.86 -3.19
C GLY A 94 1.39 12.40 -3.55
N TYR A 95 2.29 11.53 -4.03
CA TYR A 95 3.70 11.83 -4.33
C TYR A 95 4.57 12.19 -3.13
N ILE A 96 4.06 12.05 -1.90
CA ILE A 96 4.77 12.44 -0.67
C ILE A 96 4.91 11.30 0.34
N SER A 97 4.07 10.27 0.25
CA SER A 97 4.04 9.15 1.19
C SER A 97 3.82 7.81 0.48
N GLY A 98 3.90 6.73 1.27
CA GLY A 98 3.73 5.37 0.79
C GLY A 98 5.04 4.74 0.32
N THR A 99 5.14 3.45 0.55
CA THR A 99 6.20 2.57 0.05
C THR A 99 5.55 1.27 -0.38
N ASN A 100 6.23 0.49 -1.21
CA ASN A 100 5.89 -0.93 -1.37
C ASN A 100 6.56 -1.68 -0.21
N PRO A 101 5.79 -2.15 0.79
CA PRO A 101 6.37 -2.87 1.92
C PRO A 101 6.99 -4.22 1.47
N PRO A 102 7.95 -4.72 2.26
CA PRO A 102 8.65 -5.98 1.99
C PRO A 102 7.79 -7.23 2.19
#